data_AF-A0A371IEQ7-F1
#
_entry.id   AF-A0A371IEQ7-F1
#
_cell.length_a   1.000
_cell.length_b   1.000
_cell.length_c   1.000
_cell.angle_alpha   90.00
_cell.angle_beta   90.00
_cell.angle_gamma   90.00
#
_symmetry.space_group_name_H-M   'P 1'
#
loop_
_entity.id
_entity.type
_entity.pdbx_description
1 polymer ?
#
loop_
_entity_poly.entity_id
_entity_poly.type
_entity_poly.pdbx_seq_one_letter_code
_entity_poly.pdbx_strand_id
1 'polypeptide(L)'
;MPLRQQGAKEPSVPPNKIDPFGSWSMMAFLLILTIGSLYEWKRGASDREEEKRRTDRTRASDQCPQKQGVRPRVSTRTPKKPNSAPRKIAKVRLSNRHDIFAHIPGEGHNSQEHSMVLIRGGRVKDLPGVKSHCIRGVKDLLGIPDRRRGRSKYGAEKPKSI
;
A
#
# COMPACT_ATOMS: atom_id res chain seq x y z
N MET A 1 77.41 11.47 -49.06
CA MET A 1 77.79 12.35 -47.93
C MET A 1 76.75 12.19 -46.83
N PRO A 2 77.09 11.71 -45.61
CA PRO A 2 76.15 11.72 -44.50
C PRO A 2 76.35 12.98 -43.65
N LEU A 3 75.28 13.76 -43.48
CA LEU A 3 75.23 14.89 -42.54
C LEU A 3 75.16 14.35 -41.11
N ARG A 4 76.21 14.65 -40.36
CA ARG A 4 76.38 14.48 -38.92
C ARG A 4 75.28 15.27 -38.18
N GLN A 5 74.33 14.60 -37.54
CA GLN A 5 73.46 15.24 -36.57
C GLN A 5 74.16 15.27 -35.21
N GLN A 6 74.29 16.47 -34.66
CA GLN A 6 74.82 16.73 -33.32
C GLN A 6 73.68 16.58 -32.30
N GLY A 7 73.96 15.92 -31.17
CA GLY A 7 72.99 15.69 -30.11
C GLY A 7 72.53 16.98 -29.43
N ALA A 8 71.21 17.15 -29.33
CA ALA A 8 70.60 18.20 -28.52
C ALA A 8 70.64 17.81 -27.03
N LYS A 9 71.17 18.69 -26.18
CA LYS A 9 71.07 18.59 -24.72
C LYS A 9 69.64 18.94 -24.30
N GLU A 10 68.97 18.06 -23.56
CA GLU A 10 67.72 18.38 -22.87
C GLU A 10 68.00 19.33 -21.68
N PRO A 11 67.23 20.42 -21.50
CA PRO A 11 67.32 21.21 -20.28
C PRO A 11 66.48 20.57 -19.17
N SER A 12 67.13 20.19 -18.07
CA SER A 12 66.48 19.81 -16.82
C SER A 12 65.76 21.01 -16.19
N VAL A 13 64.42 20.93 -16.07
CA VAL A 13 63.61 21.96 -15.39
C VAL A 13 63.56 21.64 -13.88
N PRO A 14 63.84 22.60 -12.99
CA PRO A 14 63.89 22.36 -11.54
C PRO A 14 62.49 22.16 -10.93
N PRO A 15 62.36 21.37 -9.84
CA PRO A 15 61.10 21.20 -9.13
C PRO A 15 60.80 22.47 -8.32
N ASN A 16 59.51 22.80 -8.20
CA ASN A 16 58.92 23.92 -7.47
C ASN A 16 58.76 25.23 -8.26
N LYS A 17 57.67 25.29 -9.04
CA LYS A 17 56.84 26.50 -9.17
C LYS A 17 55.37 26.08 -9.09
N ILE A 18 54.73 26.37 -7.96
CA ILE A 18 53.27 26.29 -7.84
C ILE A 18 52.77 27.68 -8.25
N ASP A 19 52.15 27.78 -9.43
CA ASP A 19 51.60 29.05 -9.92
C ASP A 19 50.39 29.46 -9.06
N PRO A 20 50.42 30.64 -8.40
CA PRO A 20 49.32 31.10 -7.54
C PRO A 20 48.02 31.32 -8.34
N PHE A 21 48.12 31.60 -9.64
CA PHE A 21 46.99 31.80 -10.54
C PHE A 21 46.23 30.51 -10.87
N GLY A 22 46.96 29.40 -11.06
CA GLY A 22 46.35 28.08 -11.27
C GLY A 22 45.67 27.56 -10.01
N SER A 23 46.27 27.85 -8.84
CA SER A 23 45.69 27.47 -7.55
C SER A 23 44.36 28.16 -7.29
N TRP A 24 44.23 29.46 -7.54
CA TRP A 24 42.96 30.19 -7.32
C TRP A 24 41.86 29.82 -8.32
N SER A 25 42.21 29.59 -9.59
CA SER A 25 41.26 29.09 -10.59
C SER A 25 40.74 27.70 -10.20
N MET A 26 41.63 26.81 -9.74
CA MET A 26 41.26 25.48 -9.29
C MET A 26 40.42 25.53 -8.01
N MET A 27 40.72 26.41 -7.07
CA MET A 27 39.89 26.60 -5.87
C MET A 27 38.50 27.16 -6.18
N ALA A 28 38.37 28.08 -7.13
CA ALA A 28 37.08 28.59 -7.60
C ALA A 28 36.25 27.50 -8.30
N PHE A 29 36.91 26.65 -9.10
CA PHE A 29 36.26 25.52 -9.77
C PHE A 29 35.76 24.47 -8.77
N LEU A 30 36.58 24.16 -7.75
CA LEU A 30 36.21 23.27 -6.66
C LEU A 30 35.05 23.84 -5.82
N LEU A 31 35.01 25.15 -5.59
CA LEU A 31 33.90 25.81 -4.88
C LEU A 31 32.57 25.65 -5.64
N ILE A 32 32.58 25.85 -6.97
CA ILE A 32 31.40 25.68 -7.83
C ILE A 32 30.90 24.22 -7.81
N LEU A 33 31.81 23.25 -7.89
CA LEU A 33 31.46 21.82 -7.81
C LEU A 33 30.89 21.43 -6.43
N THR A 34 31.38 22.06 -5.36
CA THR A 34 30.93 21.80 -3.99
C THR A 34 29.52 22.38 -3.76
N ILE A 35 29.26 23.61 -4.22
CA ILE A 35 27.94 24.23 -4.15
C ILE A 35 26.94 23.46 -5.03
N GLY A 36 27.34 23.05 -6.23
CA GLY A 36 26.51 22.20 -7.11
C GLY A 36 26.17 20.86 -6.46
N SER A 37 27.14 20.19 -5.84
CA SER A 37 26.92 18.93 -5.13
C SER A 37 26.01 19.11 -3.90
N LEU A 38 26.14 20.22 -3.17
CA LEU A 38 25.25 20.53 -2.04
C LEU A 38 23.82 20.84 -2.51
N TYR A 39 23.66 21.51 -3.65
CA TYR A 39 22.35 21.83 -4.23
C TYR A 39 21.66 20.60 -4.81
N GLU A 40 22.40 19.72 -5.48
CA GLU A 40 21.94 18.39 -5.90
C GLU A 40 21.62 17.49 -4.70
N TRP A 41 22.44 17.50 -3.65
CA TRP A 41 22.17 16.76 -2.41
C TRP A 41 20.92 17.30 -1.70
N LYS A 42 20.73 18.62 -1.66
CA LYS A 42 19.55 19.26 -1.05
C LYS A 42 18.27 19.00 -1.87
N ARG A 43 18.35 18.96 -3.21
CA ARG A 43 17.24 18.53 -4.07
C ARG A 43 16.93 17.03 -3.90
N GLY A 44 17.95 16.17 -3.98
CA GLY A 44 17.80 14.73 -3.81
C GLY A 44 17.39 14.29 -2.39
N ALA A 45 17.64 15.12 -1.37
CA ALA A 45 17.13 14.91 -0.02
C ALA A 45 15.62 15.20 0.08
N SER A 46 15.10 16.18 -0.69
CA SER A 46 13.67 16.49 -0.74
C SER A 46 12.85 15.40 -1.43
N ASP A 47 13.39 14.75 -2.46
CA ASP A 47 12.70 13.67 -3.18
C ASP A 47 12.73 12.32 -2.42
N ARG A 48 13.66 12.15 -1.46
CA ARG A 48 13.72 10.96 -0.59
C ARG A 48 12.72 10.98 0.56
N GLU A 49 12.10 12.12 0.81
CA GLU A 49 11.03 12.26 1.80
C GLU A 49 9.64 11.99 1.20
N GLU A 50 9.57 11.32 0.04
CA GLU A 50 8.36 10.59 -0.33
C GLU A 50 8.25 9.34 0.54
N GLU A 51 7.76 9.55 1.77
CA GLU A 51 7.41 8.50 2.73
C GLU A 51 6.71 7.35 1.98
N LYS A 52 7.20 6.11 2.11
CA LYS A 52 6.60 4.92 1.48
C LYS A 52 5.11 4.84 1.83
N ARG A 53 4.26 5.41 0.98
CA ARG A 53 2.82 5.51 1.22
C ARG A 53 2.27 4.11 1.34
N ARG A 54 1.81 3.75 2.55
CA ARG A 54 1.17 2.45 2.79
C ARG A 54 -0.06 2.38 1.92
N THR A 55 -0.11 1.42 1.00
CA THR A 55 -1.28 1.22 0.14
C THR A 55 -2.49 0.88 1.00
N ASP A 56 -3.57 1.64 0.85
CA ASP A 56 -4.82 1.35 1.55
C ASP A 56 -5.37 -0.01 1.10
N ARG A 57 -5.62 -0.87 2.08
CA ARG A 57 -6.14 -2.22 1.87
C ARG A 57 -7.65 -2.20 1.56
N THR A 58 -8.33 -1.10 1.86
CA THR A 58 -9.79 -0.90 1.70
C THR A 58 -10.14 0.09 0.59
N ARG A 59 -9.35 0.13 -0.49
CA ARG A 59 -9.58 1.03 -1.64
C ARG A 59 -11.02 1.00 -2.19
N ALA A 60 -11.68 -0.15 -2.19
CA ALA A 60 -13.05 -0.29 -2.71
C ALA A 60 -14.13 0.45 -1.87
N SER A 61 -13.80 0.96 -0.69
CA SER A 61 -14.72 1.69 0.17
C SER A 61 -14.64 3.21 -0.01
N ASP A 62 -13.76 3.74 -0.87
CA ASP A 62 -13.59 5.17 -1.16
C ASP A 62 -13.57 6.07 0.09
N GLN A 63 -12.80 5.69 1.12
CA GLN A 63 -12.74 6.35 2.44
C GLN A 63 -14.07 6.43 3.22
N CYS A 64 -15.14 5.79 2.74
CA CYS A 64 -16.37 5.61 3.51
C CYS A 64 -16.21 4.47 4.51
N PRO A 65 -16.73 4.60 5.75
CA PRO A 65 -16.66 3.53 6.75
C PRO A 65 -17.46 2.30 6.33
N GLN A 66 -18.58 2.51 5.62
CA GLN A 66 -19.51 1.47 5.20
C GLN A 66 -20.04 1.81 3.80
N LYS A 67 -20.27 0.80 2.96
CA LYS A 67 -20.91 0.98 1.64
C LYS A 67 -22.02 -0.04 1.41
N GLN A 68 -23.05 0.42 0.72
CA GLN A 68 -24.14 -0.42 0.24
C GLN A 68 -23.72 -1.18 -1.01
N GLY A 69 -24.23 -2.39 -1.15
CA GLY A 69 -24.18 -3.13 -2.39
C GLY A 69 -25.27 -4.17 -2.51
N VAL A 70 -25.45 -4.66 -3.72
CA VAL A 70 -26.33 -5.78 -4.05
C VAL A 70 -25.45 -7.03 -4.12
N ARG A 71 -25.90 -8.12 -3.51
CA ARG A 71 -25.18 -9.40 -3.57
C ARG A 71 -25.73 -10.26 -4.71
N PRO A 72 -24.99 -10.51 -5.80
CA PRO A 72 -25.48 -11.39 -6.88
C PRO A 72 -25.44 -12.87 -6.49
N ARG A 73 -24.42 -13.31 -5.74
CA ARG A 73 -24.28 -14.72 -5.34
C ARG A 73 -23.60 -14.93 -3.99
N VAL A 74 -23.96 -16.04 -3.35
CA VAL A 74 -23.27 -16.58 -2.17
C VAL A 74 -22.44 -17.78 -2.58
N SER A 75 -21.23 -17.88 -2.05
CA SER A 75 -20.35 -19.02 -2.26
C SER A 75 -19.60 -19.34 -0.97
N THR A 76 -19.23 -20.60 -0.81
CA THR A 76 -18.38 -21.05 0.29
C THR A 76 -16.97 -21.25 -0.27
N ARG A 77 -15.94 -20.77 0.44
CA ARG A 77 -14.54 -21.03 0.08
C ARG A 77 -13.78 -21.70 1.21
N THR A 78 -12.81 -22.53 0.83
CA THR A 78 -11.85 -23.13 1.75
C THR A 78 -10.79 -22.09 2.16
N PRO A 79 -10.37 -22.08 3.43
CA PRO A 79 -9.35 -21.18 3.94
C PRO A 79 -7.93 -21.62 3.52
N LYS A 80 -6.95 -20.75 3.73
CA LYS A 80 -5.52 -21.09 3.66
C LYS A 80 -5.17 -22.06 4.81
N LYS A 81 -4.33 -23.06 4.52
CA LYS A 81 -3.63 -23.89 5.54
C LYS A 81 -2.98 -22.96 6.58
N PRO A 82 -3.09 -23.21 7.90
CA PRO A 82 -3.41 -24.46 8.62
C PRO A 82 -4.89 -24.74 8.84
N ASN A 83 -5.78 -23.78 8.53
CA ASN A 83 -7.20 -23.90 8.81
C ASN A 83 -7.90 -24.73 7.71
N SER A 84 -9.02 -25.39 8.05
CA SER A 84 -9.77 -26.26 7.13
C SER A 84 -11.26 -25.90 6.99
N ALA A 85 -11.84 -25.18 7.95
CA ALA A 85 -13.28 -24.96 8.00
C ALA A 85 -13.80 -24.06 6.84
N PRO A 86 -14.89 -24.45 6.16
CA PRO A 86 -15.47 -23.66 5.07
C PRO A 86 -15.95 -22.29 5.55
N ARG A 87 -15.66 -21.24 4.77
CA ARG A 87 -16.05 -19.86 5.07
C ARG A 87 -17.10 -19.37 4.08
N LYS A 88 -18.21 -18.86 4.61
CA LYS A 88 -19.32 -18.30 3.82
C LYS A 88 -18.96 -16.90 3.32
N ILE A 89 -19.02 -16.68 2.01
CA ILE A 89 -18.63 -15.44 1.34
C ILE A 89 -19.74 -15.00 0.38
N ALA A 90 -19.94 -13.70 0.28
CA ALA A 90 -20.80 -13.04 -0.67
C ALA A 90 -19.96 -12.35 -1.75
N LYS A 91 -20.29 -12.54 -3.03
CA LYS A 91 -19.89 -11.58 -4.08
C LYS A 91 -20.85 -10.39 -3.95
N VAL A 92 -20.34 -9.17 -3.89
CA VAL A 92 -21.18 -7.98 -3.74
C VAL A 92 -20.75 -6.91 -4.74
N ARG A 93 -21.73 -6.41 -5.49
CA ARG A 93 -21.61 -5.25 -6.36
C ARG A 93 -21.93 -4.02 -5.52
N LEU A 94 -20.92 -3.24 -5.18
CA LEU A 94 -21.07 -1.99 -4.44
C LEU A 94 -21.73 -0.90 -5.30
N SER A 95 -22.27 0.13 -4.66
CA SER A 95 -22.84 1.29 -5.34
C SER A 95 -21.82 2.03 -6.22
N ASN A 96 -20.53 1.98 -5.89
CA ASN A 96 -19.43 2.51 -6.70
C ASN A 96 -19.00 1.59 -7.86
N ARG A 97 -19.84 0.61 -8.24
CA ARG A 97 -19.62 -0.34 -9.33
C ARG A 97 -18.43 -1.29 -9.12
N HIS A 98 -17.81 -1.32 -7.95
CA HIS A 98 -16.79 -2.31 -7.62
C HIS A 98 -17.41 -3.65 -7.22
N ASP A 99 -16.88 -4.73 -7.79
CA ASP A 99 -17.19 -6.09 -7.37
C ASP A 99 -16.18 -6.55 -6.32
N ILE A 100 -16.67 -6.85 -5.12
CA ILE A 100 -15.83 -7.32 -4.02
C ILE A 100 -16.37 -8.61 -3.40
N PHE A 101 -15.47 -9.33 -2.74
CA PHE A 101 -15.83 -10.48 -1.91
C PHE A 101 -15.92 -10.04 -0.44
N ALA A 102 -17.08 -10.25 0.18
CA ALA A 102 -17.35 -9.93 1.57
C ALA A 102 -17.66 -11.19 2.38
N HIS A 103 -17.05 -11.33 3.55
CA HIS A 103 -17.35 -12.44 4.45
C HIS A 103 -18.64 -12.21 5.22
N ILE A 104 -19.47 -13.25 5.32
CA ILE A 104 -20.70 -13.23 6.11
C ILE A 104 -20.38 -13.78 7.51
N PRO A 105 -20.40 -12.93 8.55
CA PRO A 105 -19.98 -13.36 9.89
C PRO A 105 -21.09 -14.15 10.59
N GLY A 106 -20.69 -15.14 11.41
CA GLY A 106 -21.58 -15.91 12.27
C GLY A 106 -22.23 -17.13 11.60
N GLU A 107 -23.15 -17.75 12.32
CA GLU A 107 -23.84 -18.98 11.93
C GLU A 107 -25.14 -18.67 11.19
N GLY A 108 -25.50 -19.54 10.23
CA GLY A 108 -26.65 -19.33 9.33
C GLY A 108 -26.54 -18.05 8.47
N HIS A 109 -27.35 -17.90 7.43
CA HIS A 109 -27.64 -16.60 6.83
C HIS A 109 -28.92 -16.70 6.01
N ASN A 110 -29.77 -15.68 6.10
CA ASN A 110 -30.97 -15.55 5.28
C ASN A 110 -30.65 -14.74 4.03
N SER A 111 -29.70 -15.20 3.20
CA SER A 111 -29.27 -14.42 2.05
C SER A 111 -29.71 -15.07 0.76
N GLN A 112 -30.66 -14.41 0.14
CA GLN A 112 -31.15 -14.74 -1.17
C GLN A 112 -30.24 -14.09 -2.22
N GLU A 113 -30.48 -14.42 -3.47
CA GLU A 113 -29.85 -13.74 -4.59
C GLU A 113 -30.39 -12.29 -4.66
N HIS A 114 -29.54 -11.36 -5.06
CA HIS A 114 -29.88 -9.94 -5.26
C HIS A 114 -30.32 -9.16 -4.00
N SER A 115 -30.15 -9.72 -2.80
CA SER A 115 -30.43 -8.99 -1.56
C SER A 115 -29.46 -7.80 -1.39
N MET A 116 -29.98 -6.71 -0.82
CA MET A 116 -29.22 -5.53 -0.45
C MET A 116 -28.50 -5.75 0.88
N VAL A 117 -27.21 -5.46 0.89
CA VAL A 117 -26.36 -5.64 2.08
C VAL A 117 -25.55 -4.38 2.35
N LEU A 118 -25.16 -4.21 3.61
CA LEU A 118 -24.22 -3.19 4.04
C LEU A 118 -22.88 -3.84 4.37
N ILE A 119 -21.80 -3.26 3.86
CA ILE A 119 -20.44 -3.78 3.98
C ILE A 119 -19.60 -2.82 4.79
N ARG A 120 -18.74 -3.36 5.64
CA ARG A 120 -17.66 -2.65 6.33
C ARG A 120 -16.30 -3.24 5.96
N GLY A 121 -15.26 -2.44 6.18
CA GLY A 121 -13.88 -2.91 6.11
C GLY A 121 -13.58 -4.01 7.13
N GLY A 122 -12.65 -4.90 6.78
CA GLY A 122 -12.08 -5.88 7.69
C GLY A 122 -11.64 -7.13 6.93
N ARG A 123 -10.34 -7.44 7.02
CA ARG A 123 -9.75 -8.58 6.33
C ARG A 123 -9.97 -9.86 7.10
N VAL A 124 -10.45 -10.89 6.41
CA VAL A 124 -10.40 -12.26 6.93
C VAL A 124 -8.99 -12.80 6.73
N LYS A 125 -8.30 -13.10 7.82
CA LYS A 125 -6.90 -13.59 7.79
C LYS A 125 -6.77 -14.88 6.98
N ASP A 126 -7.75 -15.76 7.12
CA ASP A 126 -7.75 -17.09 6.52
C ASP A 126 -7.97 -17.11 5.01
N LEU A 127 -8.64 -16.09 4.47
CA LEU A 127 -9.08 -16.07 3.08
C LEU A 127 -8.32 -15.00 2.29
N PRO A 128 -7.50 -15.37 1.30
CA PRO A 128 -6.87 -14.39 0.43
C PRO A 128 -7.94 -13.67 -0.41
N GLY A 129 -7.78 -12.35 -0.57
CA GLY A 129 -8.69 -11.52 -1.37
C GLY A 129 -10.00 -11.10 -0.68
N VAL A 130 -10.32 -11.62 0.51
CA VAL A 130 -11.53 -11.21 1.26
C VAL A 130 -11.15 -10.15 2.29
N LYS A 131 -11.37 -8.87 1.91
CA LYS A 131 -10.94 -7.70 2.69
C LYS A 131 -12.09 -6.97 3.40
N SER A 132 -13.31 -7.47 3.26
CA SER A 132 -14.52 -6.83 3.77
C SER A 132 -15.46 -7.82 4.46
N HIS A 133 -16.33 -7.29 5.32
CA HIS A 133 -17.37 -8.05 6.02
C HIS A 133 -18.76 -7.46 5.77
N CYS A 134 -19.76 -8.34 5.68
CA CYS A 134 -21.16 -7.90 5.76
C CYS A 134 -21.54 -7.55 7.20
N ILE A 135 -22.32 -6.49 7.38
CA ILE A 135 -22.93 -6.11 8.65
C ILE A 135 -24.26 -6.87 8.79
N ARG A 136 -24.48 -7.47 9.96
CA ARG A 136 -25.71 -8.21 10.31
C ARG A 136 -26.73 -7.29 10.97
N GLY A 137 -28.00 -7.60 10.81
CA GLY A 137 -29.12 -6.84 11.38
C GLY A 137 -29.37 -5.50 10.67
N VAL A 138 -28.89 -5.35 9.43
CA VAL A 138 -29.03 -4.12 8.64
C VAL A 138 -29.38 -4.49 7.21
N LYS A 139 -30.36 -3.78 6.62
CA LYS A 139 -30.99 -4.12 5.34
C LYS A 139 -31.52 -5.56 5.37
N ASP A 140 -31.29 -6.32 4.30
CA ASP A 140 -31.88 -7.64 4.13
C ASP A 140 -31.10 -8.73 4.90
N LEU A 141 -29.90 -8.42 5.40
CA LEU A 141 -29.11 -9.39 6.16
C LEU A 141 -29.55 -9.40 7.62
N LEU A 142 -30.45 -10.33 7.95
CA LEU A 142 -30.94 -10.53 9.30
C LEU A 142 -29.83 -10.88 10.31
N GLY A 143 -30.07 -10.47 11.56
CA GLY A 143 -29.25 -10.81 12.71
C GLY A 143 -29.36 -12.29 13.11
N ILE A 144 -28.58 -12.69 14.11
CA ILE A 144 -28.61 -14.06 14.66
C ILE A 144 -29.35 -14.03 16.00
N PRO A 145 -30.65 -14.39 16.06
CA PRO A 145 -31.46 -14.19 17.26
C PRO A 145 -30.96 -14.97 18.47
N ASP A 146 -30.43 -16.18 18.26
CA ASP A 146 -30.00 -17.07 19.35
C ASP A 146 -28.69 -16.65 20.03
N ARG A 147 -28.08 -15.53 19.58
CA ARG A 147 -26.75 -15.12 20.02
C ARG A 147 -26.78 -14.32 21.33
N ARG A 148 -26.45 -14.99 22.44
CA ARG A 148 -26.40 -14.35 23.78
C ARG A 148 -25.17 -13.48 24.05
N ARG A 149 -24.01 -13.80 23.46
CA ARG A 149 -22.73 -13.06 23.66
C ARG A 149 -22.30 -12.33 22.39
N GLY A 150 -21.79 -11.10 22.54
CA GLY A 150 -21.36 -10.25 21.41
C GLY A 150 -22.52 -9.84 20.48
N ARG A 151 -23.73 -9.73 21.04
CA ARG A 151 -25.00 -9.53 20.32
C ARG A 151 -24.98 -8.38 19.31
N SER A 152 -24.36 -7.25 19.69
CA SER A 152 -24.27 -6.04 18.88
C SER A 152 -23.51 -6.25 17.56
N LYS A 153 -22.55 -7.16 17.52
CA LYS A 153 -21.78 -7.46 16.30
C LYS A 153 -22.59 -8.26 15.27
N TYR A 154 -23.58 -9.01 15.72
CA TYR A 154 -24.37 -9.94 14.92
C TYR A 154 -25.84 -9.51 14.78
N GLY A 155 -26.18 -8.28 15.19
CA GLY A 155 -27.53 -7.74 15.06
C GLY A 155 -28.58 -8.48 15.88
N ALA A 156 -28.21 -8.99 17.05
CA ALA A 156 -29.12 -9.70 17.95
C ALA A 156 -29.61 -8.77 19.07
N GLU A 157 -30.91 -8.74 19.31
CA GLU A 157 -31.51 -7.94 20.37
C GLU A 157 -31.27 -8.57 21.75
N LYS A 158 -31.43 -7.77 22.82
CA LYS A 158 -31.36 -8.31 24.18
C LYS A 158 -32.63 -9.13 24.42
N PRO A 159 -32.53 -10.42 24.81
CA PRO A 159 -33.72 -11.18 25.15
C PRO A 159 -34.43 -10.53 26.33
N LYS A 160 -35.76 -10.51 26.29
CA LYS A 160 -36.58 -10.04 27.41
C LYS A 160 -36.29 -10.97 28.60
N SER A 161 -35.95 -10.39 29.75
CA SER A 161 -35.91 -11.15 31.00
C SER A 161 -37.34 -11.58 31.29
N ILE A 162 -37.57 -12.90 31.32
CA ILE A 162 -38.78 -13.49 31.87
C ILE A 162 -38.71 -13.33 33.38
#